data_AF-A0AAQ3WT47-F1
#
_entry.id   AF-A0AAQ3WT47-F1
#
_cell.length_a   1.000
_cell.length_b   1.000
_cell.length_c   1.000
_cell.angle_alpha   90.00
_cell.angle_beta   90.00
_cell.angle_gamma   90.00
#
_symmetry.space_group_name_H-M   'P 1'
#
loop_
_entity.id
_entity.type
_entity.pdbx_description
1 polymer ?
#
loop_
_entity_poly.entity_id
_entity_poly.type
_entity_poly.pdbx_seq_one_letter_code
_entity_poly.pdbx_strand_id
1 'polypeptide(L)'
;MLKLLHRLYAAVSSSWASWVREHACLATLNGDLHGNHWDVLRSLLPLYRAITSVKVGDGRCTLLWHDAWHGMDDLATKFPALHSHCRPSDISVREAVDRGIEPFLVSRLTPRAEEELAKLNVIINTTLVSETPDRRLSDLTNADGKLCTSRLYKILKHEDSHSSSAADFVWQNQAPPRVQFFWWLAVNKRIQCRDNLMKKHIVQSAACEECGDACETTSHILFECRVAQAFWNRIGFHVPVGFDVGDIAELHRPSHVPAKHYTMFVLLCGWQLWKRRNNLIFRGEAQSLNQILMACRAEATLWGHRLPSGDAAVATEWCLVFNVQ
;
A
#
# COMPACT_ATOMS: atom_id res chain seq x y z
N MET A 1 0.30 4.58 13.00
CA MET A 1 1.23 5.44 13.77
C MET A 1 0.84 6.92 13.73
N LEU A 2 0.29 7.47 12.64
CA LEU A 2 -0.24 8.86 12.59
C LEU A 2 -1.23 9.24 13.71
N LYS A 3 -2.06 8.29 14.19
CA LYS A 3 -2.92 8.53 15.37
C LYS A 3 -2.14 8.89 16.64
N LEU A 4 -0.93 8.36 16.80
CA LEU A 4 -0.07 8.65 17.96
C LEU A 4 0.51 10.06 17.85
N LEU A 5 0.99 10.46 16.67
CA LEU A 5 1.37 11.85 16.40
C LEU A 5 0.20 12.80 16.69
N HIS A 6 -0.99 12.49 16.19
CA HIS A 6 -2.16 13.31 16.46
C HIS A 6 -2.48 13.42 17.95
N ARG A 7 -2.33 12.33 18.72
CA ARG A 7 -2.50 12.36 20.18
C ARG A 7 -1.46 13.24 20.88
N LEU A 8 -0.22 13.33 20.39
CA LEU A 8 0.80 14.22 20.97
C LEU A 8 0.36 15.68 20.91
N TYR A 9 -0.20 16.11 19.77
CA TYR A 9 -0.61 17.51 19.57
C TYR A 9 -2.03 17.82 20.08
N ALA A 10 -2.95 16.84 20.09
CA ALA A 10 -4.36 17.09 20.40
C ALA A 10 -4.79 16.66 21.82
N ALA A 11 -4.12 15.68 22.45
CA ALA A 11 -4.59 15.11 23.71
C ALA A 11 -4.04 15.89 24.92
N VAL A 12 -4.89 16.70 25.56
CA VAL A 12 -4.51 17.45 26.76
C VAL A 12 -4.36 16.53 27.99
N SER A 13 -5.13 15.43 28.07
CA SER A 13 -5.19 14.54 29.24
C SER A 13 -4.29 13.30 29.17
N SER A 14 -3.48 13.13 28.13
CA SER A 14 -2.65 11.94 27.97
C SER A 14 -1.34 12.07 28.73
N SER A 15 -1.13 11.26 29.78
CA SER A 15 0.12 11.24 30.57
C SER A 15 1.36 11.04 29.68
N TRP A 16 1.26 10.13 28.71
CA TRP A 16 2.31 9.94 27.70
C TRP A 16 2.60 11.21 26.88
N ALA A 17 1.57 11.99 26.51
CA ALA A 17 1.78 13.20 25.73
C ALA A 17 2.33 14.34 26.60
N SER A 18 1.95 14.41 27.87
CA SER A 18 2.53 15.36 28.84
C SER A 18 4.02 15.09 29.03
N TRP A 19 4.38 13.82 29.25
CA TRP A 19 5.78 13.44 29.41
C TRP A 19 6.62 13.85 28.18
N VAL A 20 6.12 13.57 26.96
CA VAL A 20 6.83 13.97 25.73
C VAL A 20 6.99 15.48 25.60
N ARG A 21 5.99 16.28 26.00
CA ARG A 21 6.06 17.75 25.99
C ARG A 21 7.13 18.30 26.92
N GLU A 22 7.42 17.59 28.02
CA GLU A 22 8.43 17.99 29.00
C GLU A 22 9.86 17.60 28.56
N HIS A 23 10.00 16.57 27.72
CA HIS A 23 11.30 15.96 27.41
C HIS A 23 11.77 16.19 25.96
N ALA A 24 10.93 16.79 25.11
CA ALA A 24 11.24 17.01 23.70
C ALA A 24 10.57 18.25 23.10
N CYS A 25 11.21 18.82 22.09
CA CYS A 25 10.61 19.85 21.25
C CYS A 25 9.52 19.20 20.38
N LEU A 26 8.24 19.52 20.64
CA LEU A 26 7.13 18.99 19.84
C LEU A 26 7.17 19.43 18.38
N ALA A 27 7.80 20.54 18.04
CA ALA A 27 7.87 21.01 16.66
C ALA A 27 8.70 20.04 15.78
N THR A 28 9.80 19.50 16.33
CA THR A 28 10.76 18.64 15.61
C THR A 28 10.77 17.18 16.08
N LEU A 29 10.20 16.88 17.25
CA LEU A 29 10.38 15.63 18.01
C LEU A 29 11.85 15.30 18.28
N ASN A 30 12.68 16.33 18.43
CA ASN A 30 14.06 16.22 18.90
C ASN A 30 14.12 16.46 20.42
N GLY A 31 15.02 15.74 21.11
CA GLY A 31 15.15 15.75 22.57
C GLY A 31 15.52 14.36 23.10
N ASP A 32 15.10 14.05 24.31
CA ASP A 32 15.34 12.77 24.98
C ASP A 32 14.37 11.66 24.49
N LEU A 33 14.37 11.45 23.16
CA LEU A 33 13.49 10.51 22.46
C LEU A 33 14.32 9.54 21.62
N HIS A 34 14.71 8.42 22.23
CA HIS A 34 15.59 7.41 21.65
C HIS A 34 14.86 6.12 21.23
N GLY A 35 15.30 5.55 20.11
CA GLY A 35 14.86 4.24 19.61
C GLY A 35 13.99 4.29 18.35
N ASN A 36 13.89 3.14 17.68
CA ASN A 36 13.27 3.00 16.36
C ASN A 36 11.81 3.50 16.31
N HIS A 37 11.07 3.42 17.42
CA HIS A 37 9.73 3.97 17.51
C HIS A 37 9.68 5.47 17.20
N TRP A 38 10.61 6.25 17.76
CA TRP A 38 10.68 7.70 17.57
C TRP A 38 11.22 8.07 16.20
N ASP A 39 12.12 7.28 15.64
CA ASP A 39 12.60 7.46 14.26
C ASP A 39 11.45 7.31 13.25
N VAL A 40 10.58 6.32 13.47
CA VAL A 40 9.38 6.13 12.65
C VAL A 40 8.36 7.25 12.87
N LEU A 41 8.22 7.78 14.09
CA LEU A 41 7.34 8.95 14.32
C LEU A 41 7.88 10.22 13.66
N ARG A 42 9.20 10.45 13.72
CA ARG A 42 9.89 11.56 13.04
C ARG A 42 9.73 11.47 11.53
N SER A 43 9.90 10.28 10.94
CA SER A 43 9.73 10.10 9.48
C SER A 43 8.29 10.33 9.00
N LEU A 44 7.30 10.22 9.89
CA LEU A 44 5.89 10.50 9.60
C LEU A 44 5.49 11.97 9.83
N LEU A 45 6.35 12.81 10.41
CA LEU A 45 6.05 14.23 10.63
C LEU A 45 5.71 14.98 9.34
N PRO A 46 6.47 14.86 8.23
CA PRO A 46 6.14 15.58 7.00
C PRO A 46 4.73 15.25 6.50
N LEU A 47 4.36 13.97 6.51
CA LEU A 47 3.01 13.54 6.13
C LEU A 47 1.95 14.08 7.08
N TYR A 48 2.24 14.09 8.39
CA TYR A 48 1.31 14.65 9.37
C TYR A 48 1.11 16.16 9.17
N ARG A 49 2.19 16.91 8.91
CA ARG A 49 2.12 18.36 8.64
C ARG A 49 1.31 18.65 7.39
N ALA A 50 1.48 17.87 6.32
CA ALA A 50 0.72 18.03 5.07
C ALA A 50 -0.81 17.87 5.24
N ILE A 51 -1.27 17.15 6.26
CA ILE A 51 -2.69 16.93 6.52
C ILE A 51 -3.25 17.77 7.69
N THR A 52 -2.44 18.68 8.25
CA THR A 52 -2.83 19.54 9.38
C THR A 52 -2.49 21.00 9.15
N SER A 53 -3.38 21.89 9.56
CA SER A 53 -3.08 23.31 9.73
C SER A 53 -2.89 23.65 11.21
N VAL A 54 -2.23 24.76 11.51
CA VAL A 54 -1.98 25.20 12.88
C VAL A 54 -2.63 26.55 13.12
N LYS A 55 -3.45 26.63 14.16
CA LYS A 55 -3.82 27.90 14.77
C LYS A 55 -2.76 28.25 15.79
N VAL A 56 -1.94 29.25 15.48
CA VAL A 56 -0.86 29.73 16.35
C VAL A 56 -1.47 30.27 17.65
N GLY A 57 -0.92 29.78 18.76
CA GLY A 57 -1.10 30.32 20.10
C GLY A 57 0.25 30.86 20.57
N ASP A 58 1.00 30.06 21.33
CA ASP A 58 2.32 30.41 21.83
C ASP A 58 3.42 30.33 20.77
N GLY A 59 3.17 29.66 19.64
CA GLY A 59 4.08 29.52 18.51
C GLY A 59 5.26 28.59 18.77
N ARG A 60 5.33 27.90 19.91
CA ARG A 60 6.48 27.07 20.31
C ARG A 60 6.46 25.69 19.65
N CYS A 61 5.28 25.19 19.31
CA CYS A 61 5.08 23.86 18.73
C CYS A 61 4.80 23.90 17.21
N THR A 62 5.00 25.08 16.60
CA THR A 62 4.75 25.38 15.20
C THR A 62 6.05 25.80 14.54
N LEU A 63 6.49 25.06 13.53
CA LEU A 63 7.63 25.44 12.71
C LEU A 63 7.22 26.53 11.72
N LEU A 64 8.06 27.56 11.61
CA LEU A 64 7.88 28.67 10.70
C LEU A 64 7.68 28.20 9.26
N TRP A 65 8.58 27.32 8.81
CA TRP A 65 8.70 26.95 7.41
C TRP A 65 7.79 25.81 6.99
N HIS A 66 7.66 24.78 7.83
CA HIS A 66 7.09 23.49 7.43
C HIS A 66 5.65 23.24 7.90
N ASP A 67 5.12 24.08 8.78
CA ASP A 67 3.71 23.98 9.22
C ASP A 67 2.83 24.98 8.46
N ALA A 68 1.61 24.54 8.12
CA ALA A 68 0.60 25.40 7.51
C ALA A 68 -0.10 26.23 8.59
N TRP A 69 0.52 27.35 8.99
CA TRP A 69 0.01 28.25 10.04
C TRP A 69 -0.43 29.62 9.51
N HIS A 70 -0.09 29.95 8.26
CA HIS A 70 -0.49 31.18 7.57
C HIS A 70 -1.17 30.85 6.23
N GLY A 71 -2.43 30.40 6.31
CA GLY A 71 -3.21 29.95 5.15
C GLY A 71 -3.18 28.43 4.99
N MET A 72 -3.32 27.96 3.74
CA MET A 72 -3.39 26.53 3.43
C MET A 72 -2.03 25.88 3.16
N ASP A 73 -1.06 26.67 2.68
CA ASP A 73 0.27 26.18 2.31
C ASP A 73 1.32 26.54 3.37
N ASP A 74 2.39 25.75 3.45
CA ASP A 74 3.55 26.04 4.27
C ASP A 74 4.41 27.16 3.67
N LEU A 75 5.16 27.87 4.52
CA LEU A 75 5.94 29.02 4.07
C LEU A 75 7.17 28.63 3.25
N ALA A 76 7.69 27.40 3.37
CA ALA A 76 8.80 26.94 2.53
C ALA A 76 8.36 26.77 1.07
N THR A 77 7.13 26.32 0.85
CA THR A 77 6.52 26.24 -0.48
C THR A 77 6.22 27.64 -1.05
N LYS A 78 5.78 28.57 -0.20
CA LYS A 78 5.44 29.95 -0.62
C LYS A 78 6.67 30.83 -0.89
N PHE A 79 7.76 30.64 -0.15
CA PHE A 79 8.99 31.43 -0.23
C PHE A 79 10.23 30.52 -0.37
N PRO A 80 10.34 29.78 -1.49
CA PRO A 80 11.37 28.76 -1.65
C PRO A 80 12.78 29.36 -1.80
N ALA A 81 12.90 30.57 -2.36
CA ALA A 81 14.20 31.22 -2.52
C ALA A 81 14.75 31.64 -1.16
N LEU A 82 13.93 32.24 -0.30
CA LEU A 82 14.32 32.59 1.07
C LEU A 82 14.60 31.36 1.93
N HIS A 83 13.74 30.34 1.87
CA HIS A 83 13.93 29.10 2.62
C HIS A 83 15.27 28.42 2.29
N SER A 84 15.72 28.47 1.03
CA SER A 84 17.02 27.91 0.63
C SER A 84 18.23 28.57 1.34
N HIS A 85 18.07 29.81 1.82
CA HIS A 85 19.08 30.60 2.54
C HIS A 85 18.94 30.53 4.06
N CYS A 86 17.98 29.78 4.60
CA CYS A 86 17.73 29.68 6.04
C CYS A 86 18.45 28.47 6.66
N ARG A 87 19.32 28.68 7.64
CA ARG A 87 20.08 27.63 8.35
C ARG A 87 20.22 27.98 9.84
N PRO A 88 19.68 27.17 10.77
CA PRO A 88 18.78 26.02 10.57
C PRO A 88 17.37 26.43 10.09
N SER A 89 16.65 25.52 9.41
CA SER A 89 15.26 25.74 8.97
C SER A 89 14.22 25.26 10.00
N ASP A 90 14.65 24.60 11.08
CA ASP A 90 13.77 24.12 12.15
C ASP A 90 13.48 25.22 13.20
N ILE A 91 13.04 26.38 12.73
CA ILE A 91 12.75 27.56 13.57
C ILE A 91 11.28 27.55 13.93
N SER A 92 10.95 27.82 15.20
CA SER A 92 9.56 27.99 15.63
C SER A 92 8.99 29.36 15.29
N VAL A 93 7.66 29.47 15.18
CA VAL A 93 6.99 30.76 14.98
C VAL A 93 7.29 31.72 16.14
N ARG A 94 7.37 31.22 17.37
CA ARG A 94 7.73 32.02 18.56
C ARG A 94 9.12 32.63 18.43
N GLU A 95 10.11 31.83 18.05
CA GLU A 95 11.48 32.33 17.86
C GLU A 95 11.58 33.37 16.74
N ALA A 96 10.85 33.17 15.65
CA ALA A 96 10.82 34.11 14.55
C ALA A 96 10.17 35.45 14.93
N VAL A 97 9.12 35.43 15.76
CA VAL A 97 8.47 36.64 16.29
C VAL A 97 9.36 37.35 17.31
N ASP A 98 10.02 36.61 18.21
CA ASP A 98 10.83 37.20 19.29
C ASP A 98 12.17 37.76 18.79
N ARG A 99 12.82 37.09 17.83
CA ARG A 99 14.20 37.38 17.41
C ARG A 99 14.32 37.90 15.98
N GLY A 100 13.23 37.88 15.21
CA GLY A 100 13.29 38.02 13.76
C GLY A 100 13.85 36.76 13.07
N ILE A 101 13.81 36.76 11.75
CA ILE A 101 14.30 35.64 10.92
C ILE A 101 15.78 35.84 10.51
N GLU A 102 16.27 37.07 10.56
CA GLU A 102 17.59 37.51 10.15
C GLU A 102 18.73 36.72 10.80
N PRO A 103 18.71 36.38 12.10
CA PRO A 103 19.77 35.60 12.74
C PRO A 103 19.96 34.19 12.15
N PHE A 104 18.97 33.69 11.42
CA PHE A 104 18.96 32.35 10.86
C PHE A 104 19.22 32.33 9.34
N LEU A 105 19.50 33.49 8.74
CA LEU A 105 19.81 33.60 7.32
C LEU A 105 21.33 33.56 7.09
N VAL A 106 21.74 32.87 6.02
CA VAL A 106 23.13 32.94 5.57
C VAL A 106 23.44 34.32 4.98
N SER A 107 24.71 34.71 5.04
CA SER A 107 25.17 35.96 4.42
C SER A 107 24.96 35.95 2.90
N ARG A 108 24.63 37.12 2.33
CA ARG A 108 24.41 37.35 0.88
C ARG A 108 23.17 36.65 0.35
N LEU A 109 22.02 37.27 0.57
CA LEU A 109 20.77 36.85 -0.05
C LEU A 109 20.78 37.15 -1.55
N THR A 110 20.06 36.33 -2.31
CA THR A 110 19.73 36.67 -3.70
C THR A 110 18.65 37.76 -3.73
N PRO A 111 18.56 38.58 -4.79
CA PRO A 111 17.51 39.62 -4.88
C PRO A 111 16.09 39.07 -4.68
N ARG A 112 15.82 37.88 -5.21
CA ARG A 112 14.54 37.19 -5.01
C ARG A 112 14.31 36.81 -3.54
N ALA A 113 15.34 36.36 -2.84
CA ALA A 113 15.24 36.04 -1.42
C ALA A 113 15.01 37.31 -0.57
N GLU A 114 15.59 38.45 -0.94
CA GLU A 114 15.33 39.74 -0.28
C GLU A 114 13.88 40.21 -0.45
N GLU A 115 13.30 40.04 -1.65
CA GLU A 115 11.89 40.32 -1.90
C GLU A 115 10.95 39.40 -1.08
N GLU A 116 11.29 38.11 -1.01
CA GLU A 116 10.56 37.13 -0.19
C GLU A 116 10.70 37.45 1.31
N LEU A 117 11.88 37.94 1.76
CA LEU A 117 12.13 38.34 3.14
C LEU A 117 11.26 39.54 3.54
N ALA A 118 11.16 40.56 2.69
CA ALA A 118 10.29 41.69 2.95
C ALA A 118 8.83 41.26 3.18
N LYS A 119 8.33 40.31 2.38
CA LYS A 119 6.98 39.75 2.53
C LYS A 119 6.83 38.93 3.81
N LEU A 120 7.83 38.12 4.14
CA LEU A 120 7.82 37.30 5.36
C LEU A 120 7.85 38.17 6.62
N ASN A 121 8.64 39.24 6.64
CA ASN A 121 8.71 40.15 7.78
C ASN A 121 7.37 40.85 8.06
N VAL A 122 6.57 41.14 7.03
CA VAL A 122 5.18 41.63 7.22
C VAL A 122 4.33 40.56 7.92
N ILE A 123 4.45 39.30 7.52
CA ILE A 123 3.71 38.20 8.14
C ILE A 123 4.12 38.03 9.61
N ILE A 124 5.42 38.00 9.90
CA ILE A 124 5.95 37.84 11.27
C ILE A 124 5.47 39.01 12.14
N ASN A 125 5.60 40.26 11.67
CA ASN A 125 5.23 41.46 12.44
C ASN A 125 3.73 41.60 12.69
N THR A 126 2.89 40.97 11.84
CA THR A 126 1.42 40.97 12.01
C THR A 126 0.92 39.77 12.82
N THR A 127 1.80 38.80 13.11
CA THR A 127 1.45 37.60 13.88
C THR A 127 1.43 37.91 15.37
N LEU A 128 0.25 37.81 15.98
CA LEU A 128 0.08 37.95 17.42
C LEU A 128 0.18 36.58 18.08
N VAL A 129 1.26 36.35 18.81
CA VAL A 129 1.41 35.16 19.67
C VAL A 129 0.76 35.42 21.03
N SER A 130 0.16 34.37 21.60
CA SER A 130 -0.47 34.41 22.93
C SER A 130 0.29 33.51 23.91
N GLU A 131 -0.25 33.33 25.12
CA GLU A 131 0.24 32.38 26.13
C GLU A 131 -0.53 31.04 26.10
N THR A 132 -1.48 30.88 25.17
CA THR A 132 -2.21 29.61 25.02
C THR A 132 -1.45 28.68 24.10
N PRO A 133 -1.47 27.35 24.32
CA PRO A 133 -0.74 26.41 23.47
C PRO A 133 -1.25 26.40 22.02
N ASP A 134 -0.34 26.18 21.08
CA ASP A 134 -0.67 25.98 19.66
C ASP A 134 -1.69 24.86 19.45
N ARG A 135 -2.62 25.06 18.50
CA ARG A 135 -3.66 24.07 18.21
C ARG A 135 -3.60 23.61 16.76
N ARG A 136 -3.25 22.33 16.56
CA ARG A 136 -3.33 21.65 15.25
C ARG A 136 -4.75 21.26 14.91
N LEU A 137 -5.17 21.59 13.70
CA LEU A 137 -6.47 21.30 13.12
C LEU A 137 -6.27 20.39 11.90
N SER A 138 -7.24 19.53 11.63
CA SER A 138 -7.25 18.70 10.43
C SER A 138 -8.68 18.40 10.03
N ASP A 139 -8.99 18.57 8.75
CA ASP A 139 -10.29 18.26 8.15
C ASP A 139 -10.57 16.74 8.14
N LEU A 140 -9.57 15.95 8.49
CA LEU A 140 -9.65 14.51 8.66
C LEU A 140 -9.95 14.10 10.10
N THR A 141 -10.40 15.01 10.97
CA THR A 141 -10.86 14.69 12.32
C THR A 141 -12.37 14.45 12.38
N ASN A 142 -12.80 13.52 13.25
CA ASN A 142 -14.21 13.30 13.56
C ASN A 142 -14.72 14.36 14.55
N ALA A 143 -16.04 14.37 14.83
CA ALA A 143 -16.66 15.26 15.83
C ALA A 143 -15.97 15.19 17.22
N ASP A 144 -15.40 14.04 17.58
CA ASP A 144 -14.64 13.84 18.83
C ASP A 144 -13.19 14.35 18.78
N GLY A 145 -12.77 15.03 17.71
CA GLY A 145 -11.40 15.50 17.51
C GLY A 145 -10.37 14.39 17.28
N LYS A 146 -10.80 13.17 16.92
CA LYS A 146 -9.91 12.04 16.60
C LYS A 146 -9.69 11.94 15.10
N LEU A 147 -8.44 11.67 14.69
CA LEU A 147 -8.08 11.45 13.29
C LEU A 147 -8.82 10.23 12.69
N CYS A 148 -9.56 10.46 11.62
CA CYS A 148 -10.33 9.49 10.86
C CYS A 148 -9.43 8.69 9.92
N THR A 149 -8.88 7.58 10.43
CA THR A 149 -7.94 6.77 9.65
C THR A 149 -8.54 6.11 8.42
N SER A 150 -9.85 5.87 8.37
CA SER A 150 -10.50 5.32 7.18
C SER A 150 -10.48 6.34 6.04
N ARG A 151 -10.76 7.61 6.32
CA ARG A 151 -10.72 8.69 5.32
C ARG A 151 -9.29 8.97 4.87
N LEU A 152 -8.34 9.02 5.80
CA LEU A 152 -6.92 9.17 5.49
C LEU A 152 -6.38 8.01 4.63
N TYR A 153 -6.72 6.77 4.99
CA TYR A 153 -6.33 5.59 4.22
C TYR A 153 -6.91 5.63 2.81
N LYS A 154 -8.17 6.05 2.65
CA LYS A 154 -8.80 6.21 1.34
C LYS A 154 -8.08 7.24 0.48
N ILE A 155 -7.69 8.39 1.03
CA ILE A 155 -6.97 9.45 0.30
C ILE A 155 -5.60 8.94 -0.14
N LEU A 156 -4.81 8.37 0.78
CA LEU A 156 -3.49 7.80 0.45
C LEU A 156 -3.60 6.68 -0.58
N LYS A 157 -4.64 5.85 -0.47
CA LYS A 157 -4.92 4.82 -1.47
C LYS A 157 -5.39 5.37 -2.81
N HIS A 158 -5.99 6.55 -2.85
CA HIS A 158 -6.49 7.15 -4.09
C HIS A 158 -5.36 7.78 -4.92
N GLU A 159 -4.29 8.26 -4.26
CA GLU A 159 -3.07 8.69 -4.96
C GLU A 159 -2.31 7.51 -5.56
N ASP A 160 -2.38 6.33 -4.93
CA ASP A 160 -1.79 5.07 -5.44
C ASP A 160 -2.75 4.23 -6.29
N SER A 161 -4.03 4.63 -6.46
CA SER A 161 -5.04 3.79 -7.12
C SER A 161 -5.01 3.93 -8.64
N HIS A 162 -4.03 3.32 -9.27
CA HIS A 162 -4.41 2.42 -10.36
C HIS A 162 -4.99 1.18 -9.68
N SER A 163 -6.31 0.98 -9.72
CA SER A 163 -6.86 -0.33 -9.37
C SER A 163 -6.20 -1.34 -10.30
N SER A 164 -5.27 -2.13 -9.78
CA SER A 164 -4.60 -3.15 -10.57
C SER A 164 -5.68 -4.05 -11.13
N SER A 165 -5.74 -4.19 -12.46
CA SER A 165 -6.67 -5.07 -13.17
C SER A 165 -6.68 -6.49 -12.57
N ALA A 166 -5.52 -6.94 -12.05
CA ALA A 166 -5.37 -8.20 -11.35
C ALA A 166 -6.09 -8.24 -9.98
N ALA A 167 -6.13 -7.13 -9.24
CA ALA A 167 -6.87 -7.07 -7.97
C ALA A 167 -8.37 -7.26 -8.20
N ASP A 168 -8.92 -6.57 -9.20
CA ASP A 168 -10.33 -6.72 -9.57
C ASP A 168 -10.61 -8.13 -10.09
N PHE A 169 -9.71 -8.70 -10.91
CA PHE A 169 -9.81 -10.08 -11.39
C PHE A 169 -9.90 -11.10 -10.24
N VAL A 170 -9.10 -10.93 -9.18
CA VAL A 170 -9.04 -11.84 -8.05
C VAL A 170 -10.24 -11.68 -7.11
N TRP A 171 -10.66 -10.44 -6.82
CA TRP A 171 -11.64 -10.17 -5.75
C TRP A 171 -13.08 -10.01 -6.24
N GLN A 172 -13.31 -9.52 -7.48
CA GLN A 172 -14.65 -9.26 -8.01
C GLN A 172 -15.27 -10.51 -8.67
N ASN A 173 -15.42 -11.59 -7.89
CA ASN A 173 -16.04 -12.85 -8.34
C ASN A 173 -16.58 -13.66 -7.15
N GLN A 174 -17.22 -14.80 -7.42
CA GLN A 174 -17.84 -15.68 -6.41
C GLN A 174 -16.98 -16.90 -6.03
N ALA A 175 -15.68 -16.91 -6.38
CA ALA A 175 -14.78 -18.00 -6.03
C ALA A 175 -14.70 -18.16 -4.50
N PRO A 176 -14.39 -19.36 -3.99
CA PRO A 176 -14.23 -19.55 -2.55
C PRO A 176 -13.17 -18.59 -1.96
N PRO A 177 -13.39 -17.96 -0.80
CA PRO A 177 -12.46 -16.97 -0.23
C PRO A 177 -11.02 -17.49 -0.07
N ARG A 178 -10.86 -18.78 0.25
CA ARG A 178 -9.55 -19.43 0.32
C ARG A 178 -8.79 -19.41 -1.02
N VAL A 179 -9.51 -19.51 -2.13
CA VAL A 179 -8.95 -19.49 -3.49
C VAL A 179 -8.65 -18.06 -3.91
N GLN A 180 -9.54 -17.10 -3.61
CA GLN A 180 -9.26 -15.68 -3.83
C GLN A 180 -8.01 -15.24 -3.07
N PHE A 181 -7.88 -15.64 -1.81
CA PHE A 181 -6.70 -15.36 -1.00
C PHE A 181 -5.43 -16.00 -1.58
N PHE A 182 -5.50 -17.26 -2.02
CA PHE A 182 -4.40 -17.92 -2.73
C PHE A 182 -3.96 -17.11 -3.96
N TRP A 183 -4.91 -16.70 -4.81
CA TRP A 183 -4.60 -15.93 -6.00
C TRP A 183 -4.09 -14.53 -5.70
N TRP A 184 -4.58 -13.88 -4.65
CA TRP A 184 -4.01 -12.63 -4.19
C TRP A 184 -2.54 -12.79 -3.81
N LEU A 185 -2.18 -13.86 -3.09
CA LEU A 185 -0.78 -14.17 -2.84
C LEU A 185 -0.02 -14.51 -4.12
N ALA A 186 -0.65 -15.20 -5.09
CA ALA A 186 -0.02 -15.60 -6.33
C ALA A 186 0.34 -14.39 -7.21
N VAL A 187 -0.61 -13.49 -7.46
CA VAL A 187 -0.41 -12.22 -8.19
C VAL A 187 0.69 -11.37 -7.53
N ASN A 188 0.76 -11.38 -6.20
CA ASN A 188 1.81 -10.71 -5.44
C ASN A 188 3.11 -11.52 -5.30
N LYS A 189 3.27 -12.64 -6.04
CA LYS A 189 4.44 -13.53 -6.06
C LYS A 189 4.87 -14.01 -4.66
N ARG A 190 3.89 -14.29 -3.80
CA ARG A 190 4.07 -14.59 -2.36
C ARG A 190 3.68 -16.00 -1.94
N ILE A 191 3.27 -16.86 -2.88
CA ILE A 191 2.99 -18.26 -2.58
C ILE A 191 4.29 -19.03 -2.29
N GLN A 192 4.17 -20.20 -1.66
CA GLN A 192 5.30 -21.04 -1.24
C GLN A 192 5.89 -21.86 -2.40
N CYS A 193 6.33 -21.18 -3.45
CA CYS A 193 7.13 -21.77 -4.53
C CYS A 193 8.61 -21.88 -4.10
N ARG A 194 9.39 -22.76 -4.74
CA ARG A 194 10.79 -22.99 -4.35
C ARG A 194 11.67 -21.77 -4.49
N ASP A 195 11.44 -20.90 -5.46
CA ASP A 195 12.14 -19.60 -5.55
C ASP A 195 11.97 -18.78 -4.25
N ASN A 196 10.75 -18.67 -3.74
CA ASN A 196 10.46 -17.97 -2.49
C ASN A 196 11.00 -18.70 -1.25
N LEU A 197 10.98 -20.03 -1.25
CA LEU A 197 11.55 -20.82 -0.15
C LEU A 197 13.08 -20.73 -0.13
N MET A 198 13.74 -20.65 -1.29
CA MET A 198 15.19 -20.48 -1.41
C MET A 198 15.60 -19.09 -0.92
N LYS A 199 14.87 -18.03 -1.29
CA LYS A 199 15.06 -16.67 -0.75
C LYS A 199 14.90 -16.59 0.78
N LYS A 200 14.12 -17.51 1.36
CA LYS A 200 13.95 -17.66 2.81
C LYS A 200 14.95 -18.63 3.45
N HIS A 201 15.90 -19.15 2.69
CA HIS A 201 16.89 -20.14 3.12
C HIS A 201 16.28 -21.46 3.66
N ILE A 202 15.07 -21.81 3.19
CA ILE A 202 14.39 -23.06 3.57
C ILE A 202 14.80 -24.23 2.66
N VAL A 203 15.07 -23.96 1.38
CA VAL A 203 15.54 -24.96 0.41
C VAL A 203 16.84 -24.48 -0.24
N GLN A 204 17.67 -25.42 -0.69
CA GLN A 204 18.98 -25.13 -1.28
C GLN A 204 18.93 -24.82 -2.80
N SER A 205 17.83 -25.18 -3.46
CA SER A 205 17.67 -25.00 -4.91
C SER A 205 16.25 -24.57 -5.26
N ALA A 206 16.12 -23.60 -6.17
CA ALA A 206 14.85 -23.16 -6.72
C ALA A 206 14.33 -24.07 -7.86
N ALA A 207 15.07 -25.10 -8.27
CA ALA A 207 14.66 -25.98 -9.37
C ALA A 207 13.32 -26.67 -9.08
N CYS A 208 12.42 -26.69 -10.06
CA CYS A 208 11.11 -27.30 -9.97
C CYS A 208 11.22 -28.82 -9.90
N GLU A 209 10.65 -29.44 -8.86
CA GLU A 209 10.66 -30.90 -8.69
C GLU A 209 9.70 -31.62 -9.65
N GLU A 210 8.82 -30.88 -10.33
CA GLU A 210 7.89 -31.44 -11.32
C GLU A 210 8.51 -31.54 -12.72
N CYS A 211 9.23 -30.51 -13.17
CA CYS A 211 9.83 -30.48 -14.51
C CYS A 211 11.35 -30.63 -14.54
N GLY A 212 12.05 -30.47 -13.40
CA GLY A 212 13.50 -30.65 -13.27
C GLY A 212 14.38 -29.52 -13.81
N ASP A 213 13.90 -28.75 -14.79
CA ASP A 213 14.79 -27.92 -15.63
C ASP A 213 14.74 -26.41 -15.33
N ALA A 214 13.67 -25.90 -14.71
CA ALA A 214 13.45 -24.47 -14.53
C ALA A 214 13.27 -24.07 -13.05
N CYS A 215 13.54 -22.80 -12.73
CA CYS A 215 13.23 -22.24 -11.41
C CYS A 215 11.71 -22.23 -11.17
N GLU A 216 11.28 -22.81 -10.05
CA GLU A 216 9.88 -22.85 -9.64
C GLU A 216 9.44 -21.50 -9.07
N THR A 217 9.05 -20.59 -9.97
CA THR A 217 8.40 -19.32 -9.65
C THR A 217 6.87 -19.50 -9.57
N THR A 218 6.14 -18.45 -9.19
CA THR A 218 4.67 -18.49 -9.20
C THR A 218 4.10 -18.64 -10.61
N SER A 219 4.61 -17.85 -11.57
CA SER A 219 4.26 -17.95 -12.99
C SER A 219 4.62 -19.33 -13.55
N HIS A 220 5.75 -19.90 -13.13
CA HIS A 220 6.13 -21.25 -13.52
C HIS A 220 5.09 -22.29 -13.10
N ILE A 221 4.68 -22.31 -11.83
CA ILE A 221 3.70 -23.30 -11.33
C ILE A 221 2.36 -23.19 -12.06
N LEU A 222 1.92 -21.96 -12.33
CA LEU A 222 0.58 -21.70 -12.84
C LEU A 222 0.50 -21.74 -14.37
N PHE A 223 1.57 -21.43 -15.10
CA PHE A 223 1.51 -21.16 -16.54
C PHE A 223 2.64 -21.80 -17.35
N GLU A 224 3.88 -21.84 -16.84
CA GLU A 224 5.05 -22.19 -17.67
C GLU A 224 5.55 -23.63 -17.46
N CYS A 225 5.22 -24.27 -16.33
CA CYS A 225 5.61 -25.65 -16.08
C CYS A 225 5.02 -26.57 -17.16
N ARG A 226 5.76 -27.61 -17.57
CA ARG A 226 5.32 -28.57 -18.60
C ARG A 226 3.90 -29.09 -18.35
N VAL A 227 3.56 -29.34 -17.08
CA VAL A 227 2.22 -29.81 -16.68
C VAL A 227 1.17 -28.69 -16.79
N ALA A 228 1.50 -27.47 -16.38
CA ALA A 228 0.62 -26.32 -16.52
C ALA A 228 0.34 -26.00 -17.99
N GLN A 229 1.37 -25.97 -18.84
CA GLN A 229 1.22 -25.78 -20.29
C GLN A 229 0.35 -26.86 -20.92
N ALA A 230 0.61 -28.14 -20.60
CA ALA A 230 -0.21 -29.25 -21.07
C ALA A 230 -1.67 -29.11 -20.64
N PHE A 231 -1.91 -28.66 -19.40
CA PHE A 231 -3.25 -28.42 -18.88
C PHE A 231 -3.97 -27.29 -19.64
N TRP A 232 -3.37 -26.10 -19.74
CA TRP A 232 -3.99 -24.96 -20.42
C TRP A 232 -4.24 -25.24 -21.90
N ASN A 233 -3.28 -25.86 -22.59
CA ASN A 233 -3.43 -26.26 -24.00
C ASN A 233 -4.59 -27.25 -24.17
N ARG A 234 -4.75 -28.21 -23.25
CA ARG A 234 -5.81 -29.22 -23.30
C ARG A 234 -7.22 -28.63 -23.18
N ILE A 235 -7.37 -27.54 -22.43
CA ILE A 235 -8.64 -26.80 -22.33
C ILE A 235 -8.75 -25.64 -23.34
N GLY A 236 -7.81 -25.56 -24.29
CA GLY A 236 -7.84 -24.64 -25.42
C GLY A 236 -7.35 -23.23 -25.16
N PHE A 237 -6.61 -23.00 -24.07
CA PHE A 237 -5.98 -21.70 -23.78
C PHE A 237 -4.61 -21.61 -24.46
N HIS A 238 -4.35 -20.47 -25.09
CA HIS A 238 -3.02 -20.12 -25.57
C HIS A 238 -2.35 -19.16 -24.59
N VAL A 239 -1.53 -19.72 -23.70
CA VAL A 239 -0.78 -18.93 -22.72
C VAL A 239 0.51 -18.42 -23.36
N PRO A 240 0.76 -17.10 -23.40
CA PRO A 240 2.00 -16.56 -23.93
C PRO A 240 3.24 -17.11 -23.21
N VAL A 241 4.35 -17.22 -23.94
CA VAL A 241 5.64 -17.57 -23.32
C VAL A 241 6.07 -16.45 -22.38
N GLY A 242 6.44 -16.77 -21.15
CA GLY A 242 6.82 -15.77 -20.14
C GLY A 242 5.64 -15.02 -19.53
N PHE A 243 4.43 -15.56 -19.61
CA PHE A 243 3.23 -14.94 -19.05
C PHE A 243 3.35 -14.76 -17.53
N ASP A 244 3.29 -13.50 -17.06
CA ASP A 244 3.36 -13.20 -15.64
C ASP A 244 2.00 -13.36 -14.97
N VAL A 245 2.00 -13.94 -13.77
CA VAL A 245 0.78 -14.05 -12.95
C VAL A 245 0.18 -12.68 -12.62
N GLY A 246 0.97 -11.60 -12.62
CA GLY A 246 0.51 -10.22 -12.47
C GLY A 246 -0.45 -9.77 -13.59
N ASP A 247 -0.31 -10.35 -14.78
CA ASP A 247 -1.08 -9.98 -15.97
C ASP A 247 -2.29 -10.90 -16.18
N ILE A 248 -2.76 -11.57 -15.11
CA ILE A 248 -3.84 -12.57 -15.17
C ILE A 248 -5.13 -12.05 -15.82
N ALA A 249 -5.39 -10.75 -15.70
CA ALA A 249 -6.54 -10.10 -16.33
C ALA A 249 -6.47 -10.06 -17.87
N GLU A 250 -5.27 -10.17 -18.43
CA GLU A 250 -5.00 -10.15 -19.86
C GLU A 250 -5.02 -11.56 -20.49
N LEU A 251 -5.21 -12.60 -19.67
CA LEU A 251 -5.29 -13.98 -20.17
C LEU A 251 -6.46 -14.12 -21.15
N HIS A 252 -6.13 -14.43 -22.41
CA HIS A 252 -7.12 -14.52 -23.48
C HIS A 252 -8.11 -15.67 -23.24
N ARG A 253 -9.41 -15.35 -23.24
CA ARG A 253 -10.49 -16.32 -23.09
C ARG A 253 -10.78 -17.01 -24.43
N PRO A 254 -10.68 -18.34 -24.52
CA PRO A 254 -11.12 -19.09 -25.68
C PRO A 254 -12.62 -18.95 -25.95
N SER A 255 -13.05 -19.01 -27.21
CA SER A 255 -14.45 -18.79 -27.59
C SER A 255 -15.42 -19.81 -27.00
N HIS A 256 -14.99 -21.05 -26.79
CA HIS A 256 -15.78 -22.12 -26.18
C HIS A 256 -15.91 -22.02 -24.65
N VAL A 257 -15.11 -21.15 -24.00
CA VAL A 257 -15.20 -20.92 -22.56
C VAL A 257 -16.19 -19.79 -22.30
N PRO A 258 -17.20 -19.98 -21.42
CA PRO A 258 -18.19 -18.95 -21.13
C PRO A 258 -17.56 -17.64 -20.66
N ALA A 259 -18.02 -16.51 -21.20
CA ALA A 259 -17.59 -15.18 -20.75
C ALA A 259 -18.08 -14.88 -19.33
N LYS A 260 -19.28 -15.37 -18.99
CA LYS A 260 -19.87 -15.21 -17.67
C LYS A 260 -19.06 -16.00 -16.64
N HIS A 261 -18.73 -15.35 -15.54
CA HIS A 261 -17.90 -15.93 -14.46
C HIS A 261 -16.52 -16.42 -14.92
N TYR A 262 -15.99 -15.92 -16.05
CA TYR A 262 -14.69 -16.33 -16.60
C TYR A 262 -13.53 -16.23 -15.60
N THR A 263 -13.48 -15.15 -14.81
CA THR A 263 -12.46 -14.96 -13.77
C THR A 263 -12.44 -16.16 -12.81
N MET A 264 -13.60 -16.56 -12.30
CA MET A 264 -13.78 -17.68 -11.41
C MET A 264 -13.34 -19.02 -12.04
N PHE A 265 -13.58 -19.22 -13.34
CA PHE A 265 -13.08 -20.39 -14.07
C PHE A 265 -11.54 -20.45 -14.09
N VAL A 266 -10.88 -19.34 -14.43
CA VAL A 266 -9.41 -19.25 -14.41
C VAL A 266 -8.86 -19.49 -13.00
N LEU A 267 -9.52 -18.91 -11.98
CA LEU A 267 -9.10 -19.11 -10.59
C LEU A 267 -9.22 -20.58 -10.15
N LEU A 268 -10.26 -21.29 -10.60
CA LEU A 268 -10.45 -22.72 -10.36
C LEU A 268 -9.30 -23.54 -10.97
N CYS A 269 -8.96 -23.27 -12.23
CA CYS A 269 -7.90 -23.97 -12.95
C CYS A 269 -6.54 -23.86 -12.24
N GLY A 270 -6.09 -22.64 -11.93
CA GLY A 270 -4.82 -22.45 -11.23
C GLY A 270 -4.82 -23.01 -9.80
N TRP A 271 -5.98 -23.02 -9.14
CA TRP A 271 -6.11 -23.69 -7.84
C TRP A 271 -5.90 -25.21 -7.93
N GLN A 272 -6.41 -25.87 -8.97
CA GLN A 272 -6.17 -27.31 -9.16
C GLN A 272 -4.70 -27.59 -9.51
N LEU A 273 -4.06 -26.76 -10.34
CA LEU A 273 -2.62 -26.86 -10.62
C LEU A 273 -1.79 -26.74 -9.33
N TRP A 274 -2.11 -25.76 -8.47
CA TRP A 274 -1.45 -25.59 -7.18
C TRP A 274 -1.65 -26.81 -6.25
N LYS A 275 -2.89 -27.32 -6.13
CA LYS A 275 -3.16 -28.52 -5.34
C LYS A 275 -2.38 -29.73 -5.84
N ARG A 276 -2.34 -29.92 -7.16
CA ARG A 276 -1.60 -31.01 -7.81
C ARG A 276 -0.11 -30.95 -7.49
N ARG A 277 0.51 -29.76 -7.65
CA ARG A 277 1.91 -29.54 -7.26
C ARG A 277 2.12 -29.89 -5.79
N ASN A 278 1.26 -29.42 -4.88
CA ASN A 278 1.42 -29.73 -3.45
C ASN A 278 1.25 -31.21 -3.12
N ASN A 279 0.36 -31.93 -3.79
CA ASN A 279 0.23 -33.38 -3.63
C ASN A 279 1.51 -34.10 -4.07
N LEU A 280 2.14 -33.66 -5.16
CA LEU A 280 3.45 -34.19 -5.58
C LEU A 280 4.51 -33.97 -4.50
N ILE A 281 4.67 -32.74 -4.02
CA ILE A 281 5.74 -32.38 -3.08
C ILE A 281 5.54 -33.02 -1.69
N PHE A 282 4.33 -32.99 -1.15
CA PHE A 282 4.08 -33.40 0.23
C PHE A 282 3.62 -34.85 0.37
N ARG A 283 3.13 -35.47 -0.71
CA ARG A 283 2.57 -36.85 -0.68
C ARG A 283 3.19 -37.79 -1.71
N GLY A 284 4.06 -37.29 -2.60
CA GLY A 284 4.59 -38.08 -3.71
C GLY A 284 3.54 -38.46 -4.75
N GLU A 285 2.37 -37.82 -4.73
CA GLU A 285 1.24 -38.16 -5.60
C GLU A 285 1.28 -37.35 -6.90
N ALA A 286 1.84 -37.93 -7.96
CA ALA A 286 1.90 -37.33 -9.29
C ALA A 286 0.58 -37.56 -10.07
N GLN A 287 -0.41 -36.69 -9.85
CA GLN A 287 -1.68 -36.80 -10.57
C GLN A 287 -1.50 -36.60 -12.08
N SER A 288 -2.13 -37.47 -12.89
CA SER A 288 -2.13 -37.35 -14.35
C SER A 288 -2.98 -36.17 -14.80
N LEU A 289 -2.77 -35.72 -16.04
CA LEU A 289 -3.55 -34.62 -16.61
C LEU A 289 -5.07 -34.89 -16.56
N ASN A 290 -5.48 -36.12 -16.86
CA ASN A 290 -6.89 -36.53 -16.80
C ASN A 290 -7.44 -36.47 -15.36
N GLN A 291 -6.65 -36.82 -14.34
CA GLN A 291 -7.09 -36.72 -12.95
C GLN A 291 -7.29 -35.26 -12.52
N ILE A 292 -6.44 -34.34 -12.99
CA ILE A 292 -6.60 -32.90 -12.73
C ILE A 292 -7.87 -32.37 -13.39
N LEU A 293 -8.12 -32.72 -14.66
CA LEU A 293 -9.33 -32.31 -15.38
C LEU A 293 -10.61 -32.82 -14.70
N MET A 294 -10.59 -34.08 -14.23
CA MET A 294 -11.71 -34.64 -13.47
C MET A 294 -11.90 -33.91 -12.13
N ALA A 295 -10.82 -33.52 -11.44
CA ALA A 295 -10.90 -32.71 -10.23
C ALA A 295 -11.44 -31.29 -10.52
N CYS A 296 -11.04 -30.67 -11.63
CA CYS A 296 -11.61 -29.40 -12.10
C CYS A 296 -13.11 -29.52 -12.32
N ARG A 297 -13.57 -30.57 -12.99
CA ARG A 297 -15.00 -30.82 -13.25
C ARG A 297 -15.81 -30.99 -11.97
N ALA A 298 -15.30 -31.77 -11.02
CA ALA A 298 -15.94 -31.95 -9.72
C ALA A 298 -16.06 -30.60 -8.97
N GLU A 299 -15.00 -29.80 -8.98
CA GLU A 299 -15.00 -28.48 -8.33
C GLU A 299 -15.87 -27.47 -9.08
N ALA A 300 -15.94 -27.50 -10.40
CA ALA A 300 -16.82 -26.65 -11.20
C ALA A 300 -18.29 -26.90 -10.83
N THR A 301 -18.67 -28.16 -10.64
CA THR A 301 -20.01 -28.54 -10.16
C THR A 301 -20.28 -27.95 -8.77
N LEU A 302 -19.34 -28.10 -7.83
CA LEU A 302 -19.49 -27.55 -6.47
C LEU A 302 -19.56 -26.02 -6.47
N TRP A 303 -18.77 -25.37 -7.32
CA TRP A 303 -18.71 -23.92 -7.44
C TRP A 303 -19.96 -23.35 -8.12
N GLY A 304 -20.67 -24.15 -8.93
CA GLY A 304 -21.97 -23.81 -9.48
C GLY A 304 -23.00 -23.41 -8.41
N HIS A 305 -22.95 -24.02 -7.22
CA HIS A 305 -23.82 -23.65 -6.09
C HIS A 305 -23.52 -22.26 -5.49
N ARG A 306 -22.40 -21.63 -5.86
CA ARG A 306 -22.04 -20.27 -5.43
C ARG A 306 -22.47 -19.21 -6.44
N LEU A 307 -22.87 -19.62 -7.64
CA LEU A 307 -23.34 -18.72 -8.67
C LEU A 307 -24.78 -18.28 -8.38
N PRO A 308 -25.20 -17.09 -8.85
CA PRO A 308 -26.60 -16.71 -8.83
C PRO A 308 -27.48 -17.78 -9.48
N SER A 309 -28.72 -17.96 -9.02
CA SER A 309 -29.61 -19.02 -9.49
C SER A 309 -29.90 -18.98 -11.00
N GLY A 310 -29.84 -17.81 -11.63
CA GLY A 310 -29.95 -17.66 -13.09
C GLY A 310 -28.72 -18.12 -13.88
N ASP A 311 -27.62 -18.44 -13.21
CA ASP A 311 -26.30 -18.68 -13.81
C ASP A 311 -25.81 -20.12 -13.60
N ALA A 312 -26.64 -20.98 -13.01
CA ALA A 312 -26.27 -22.36 -12.68
C ALA A 312 -25.80 -23.17 -13.91
N ALA A 313 -26.34 -22.86 -15.11
CA ALA A 313 -25.94 -23.49 -16.37
C ALA A 313 -24.46 -23.28 -16.72
N VAL A 314 -23.86 -22.17 -16.28
CA VAL A 314 -22.45 -21.84 -16.56
C VAL A 314 -21.51 -22.90 -15.97
N ALA A 315 -21.83 -23.47 -14.81
CA ALA A 315 -21.04 -24.53 -14.21
C ALA A 315 -21.08 -25.83 -15.05
N THR A 316 -22.21 -26.12 -15.69
CA THR A 316 -22.34 -27.24 -16.64
C THR A 316 -21.49 -26.99 -17.88
N GLU A 317 -21.48 -25.77 -18.41
CA GLU A 317 -20.61 -25.38 -19.53
C GLU A 317 -19.13 -25.53 -19.19
N TRP A 318 -18.71 -25.10 -17.99
CA TRP A 318 -17.34 -25.35 -17.50
C TRP A 318 -16.99 -26.84 -17.45
N CYS A 319 -17.92 -27.69 -17.01
CA CYS A 319 -17.71 -29.14 -17.00
C CYS A 319 -17.47 -29.71 -18.40
N LEU A 320 -18.11 -29.14 -19.43
CA LEU A 320 -17.88 -29.53 -20.82
C LEU A 320 -16.49 -29.13 -21.30
N VAL A 321 -15.95 -27.98 -20.87
CA VAL A 321 -14.58 -27.56 -21.19
C VAL A 321 -13.54 -28.57 -20.68
N PHE A 322 -13.80 -29.22 -19.54
CA PHE A 322 -12.91 -30.25 -19.00
C PHE A 322 -13.09 -31.64 -19.63
N ASN A 323 -14.13 -31.84 -20.47
CA ASN A 323 -14.37 -33.06 -21.22
C ASN A 323 -13.76 -32.95 -22.62
N VAL A 324 -12.43 -33.04 -22.71
CA VAL A 324 -11.76 -33.19 -24.01
C VAL A 324 -11.03 -34.53 -23.99
N GLN A 325 -11.41 -35.42 -24.93
CA GLN A 325 -10.84 -36.76 -25.14
C GLN A 325 -9.43 -36.74 -25.71
#